data_AF-A0A4Q9MEB0-F1
#
_entry.id   AF-A0A4Q9MEB0-F1
#
_cell.length_a   1.000
_cell.length_b   1.000
_cell.length_c   1.000
_cell.angle_alpha   90.00
_cell.angle_beta   90.00
_cell.angle_gamma   90.00
#
_symmetry.space_group_name_H-M   'P 1'
#
loop_
_entity.id
_entity.type
_entity.pdbx_description
1 polymer ?
#
loop_
_entity_poly.entity_id
_entity_poly.type
_entity_poly.pdbx_seq_one_letter_code
_entity_poly.pdbx_strand_id
1 'polypeptide(L)'
;DFQHPSPSVLSAYSICREAERIVSAQGPFNNTTFKVKLINIRILGHLLSQFHFLCDTAISTVTKAISSCLKSVVVGTDEDHTEELNKLGEYCKNDLLRPFRKFKGRTPSGGTPPSRPSFEITKEQINEMLAEAPRNYSTLRKLVMKREDYRCIVTRIADLDFIQEFESSTGQLYEGTVESLECCHIFAESTPILKRPRLRTICSIRLRCGFESAETTSTPDLLGSSTTAWASWGQAMVTFRSADPDLPLLNPEYLRILMRRAAEWCTFPGHLISSMTWRGIWSPSPTPRWKRRNSSERCMPIWRTLLLPKLAPT
;
A
#
# COMPACT_ATOMS: atom_id res chain seq x y z
N ASP A 1 18.05 -21.50 9.13
CA ASP A 1 18.77 -21.50 7.84
C ASP A 1 18.04 -20.68 6.80
N PHE A 2 18.77 -19.95 5.97
CA PHE A 2 18.21 -19.14 4.88
C PHE A 2 17.90 -20.04 3.68
N GLN A 3 16.69 -19.92 3.12
CA GLN A 3 16.24 -20.69 1.95
C GLN A 3 15.86 -19.75 0.81
N HIS A 4 16.26 -20.10 -0.41
CA HIS A 4 15.98 -19.33 -1.62
C HIS A 4 15.96 -20.29 -2.83
N PRO A 5 15.05 -20.12 -3.80
CA PRO A 5 14.94 -21.02 -4.96
C PRO A 5 16.18 -20.99 -5.86
N SER A 6 16.82 -19.82 -5.99
CA SER A 6 18.07 -19.68 -6.75
C SER A 6 19.29 -20.09 -5.92
N PRO A 7 20.12 -21.06 -6.38
CA PRO A 7 21.32 -21.49 -5.68
C PRO A 7 22.42 -20.42 -5.68
N SER A 8 22.44 -19.52 -6.67
CA SER A 8 23.42 -18.41 -6.70
C SER A 8 23.20 -17.42 -5.56
N VAL A 9 21.94 -17.18 -5.20
CA VAL A 9 21.57 -16.31 -4.06
C VAL A 9 21.93 -16.98 -2.74
N LEU A 10 21.72 -18.30 -2.60
CA LEU A 10 22.15 -19.07 -1.42
C LEU A 10 23.67 -19.03 -1.25
N SER A 11 24.42 -19.19 -2.34
CA SER A 11 25.87 -19.09 -2.36
C SER A 11 26.33 -17.68 -1.92
N ALA A 12 25.78 -16.63 -2.54
CA ALA A 12 26.09 -15.24 -2.17
C ALA A 12 25.76 -14.92 -0.71
N TYR A 13 24.63 -15.41 -0.20
CA TYR A 13 24.26 -15.25 1.21
C TYR A 13 25.23 -15.96 2.15
N SER A 14 25.65 -17.17 1.79
CA SER A 14 26.64 -17.95 2.56
C SER A 14 28.00 -17.24 2.61
N ILE A 15 28.41 -16.60 1.51
CA ILE A 15 29.61 -15.77 1.43
C ILE A 15 29.52 -14.59 2.42
N CYS A 16 28.39 -13.87 2.45
CA CYS A 16 28.20 -12.80 3.43
C CYS A 16 28.26 -13.33 4.89
N ARG A 17 27.71 -14.52 5.15
CA ARG A 17 27.72 -15.14 6.49
C ARG A 17 29.12 -15.61 6.91
N GLU A 18 29.95 -16.06 5.98
CA GLU A 18 31.35 -16.40 6.25
C GLU A 18 32.15 -15.15 6.59
N ALA A 19 32.06 -14.10 5.75
CA ALA A 19 32.71 -12.83 6.01
C ALA A 19 32.27 -12.21 7.36
N GLU A 20 30.98 -12.33 7.71
CA GLU A 20 30.47 -11.91 9.01
C GLU A 20 31.16 -12.65 10.17
N ARG A 21 31.39 -13.96 10.04
CA ARG A 21 32.07 -14.79 11.05
C ARG A 21 33.54 -14.40 11.17
N ILE A 22 34.24 -14.19 10.06
CA ILE A 22 35.64 -13.74 10.03
C ILE A 22 35.78 -12.39 10.75
N VAL A 23 34.98 -11.39 10.38
CA VAL A 23 35.01 -10.05 11.01
C VAL A 23 34.68 -10.13 12.51
N SER A 24 33.76 -11.01 12.90
CA SER A 24 33.38 -11.19 14.31
C SER A 24 34.48 -11.86 15.14
N ALA A 25 35.34 -12.68 14.52
CA ALA A 25 36.46 -13.34 15.20
C ALA A 25 37.66 -12.40 15.42
N GLN A 26 37.82 -11.35 14.62
CA GLN A 26 39.01 -10.49 14.61
C GLN A 26 39.13 -9.50 15.78
N GLY A 27 38.12 -9.32 16.64
CA GLY A 27 38.33 -8.49 17.84
C GLY A 27 37.10 -8.08 18.63
N PRO A 28 37.32 -7.45 19.81
CA PRO A 28 36.26 -7.01 20.70
C PRO A 28 35.39 -5.94 20.05
N PHE A 29 34.09 -5.97 20.37
CA PHE A 29 33.06 -5.05 19.87
C PHE A 29 33.29 -3.56 20.17
N ASN A 30 34.43 -3.13 20.73
CA ASN A 30 34.68 -1.74 21.06
C ASN A 30 35.35 -0.96 19.92
N ASN A 31 35.95 -1.63 18.94
CA ASN A 31 36.59 -0.95 17.82
C ASN A 31 35.56 -0.59 16.72
N THR A 32 35.50 0.70 16.40
CA THR A 32 34.53 1.31 15.48
C THR A 32 34.67 0.78 14.05
N THR A 33 35.90 0.48 13.61
CA THR A 33 36.18 -0.03 12.27
C THR A 33 35.53 -1.39 12.05
N PHE A 34 35.64 -2.31 13.02
CA PHE A 34 34.98 -3.61 12.93
C PHE A 34 33.46 -3.49 12.90
N LYS A 35 32.88 -2.57 13.69
CA LYS A 35 31.42 -2.32 13.64
C LYS A 35 30.98 -1.87 12.26
N VAL A 36 31.72 -0.96 11.63
CA VAL A 36 31.38 -0.46 10.29
C VAL A 36 31.46 -1.58 9.26
N LYS A 37 32.53 -2.38 9.29
CA LYS A 37 32.68 -3.56 8.42
C LYS A 37 31.51 -4.54 8.57
N LEU A 38 31.17 -4.88 9.81
CA LEU A 38 30.09 -5.79 10.12
C LEU A 38 28.73 -5.26 9.64
N ILE A 39 28.46 -3.96 9.81
CA ILE A 39 27.23 -3.33 9.32
C ILE A 39 27.16 -3.39 7.80
N ASN A 40 28.24 -3.05 7.11
CA ASN A 40 28.30 -3.05 5.64
C ASN A 40 28.04 -4.47 5.08
N ILE A 41 28.66 -5.51 5.65
CA ILE A 41 28.42 -6.91 5.25
C ILE A 41 26.97 -7.34 5.54
N ARG A 42 26.44 -6.96 6.71
CA ARG A 42 25.04 -7.27 7.07
C ARG A 42 24.03 -6.60 6.16
N ILE A 43 24.32 -5.41 5.64
CA ILE A 43 23.46 -4.77 4.64
C ILE A 43 23.32 -5.66 3.41
N LEU A 44 24.42 -6.23 2.89
CA LEU A 44 24.38 -7.14 1.75
C LEU A 44 23.57 -8.40 2.04
N GLY A 45 23.84 -9.05 3.18
CA GLY A 45 23.08 -10.22 3.61
C GLY A 45 21.58 -9.92 3.81
N HIS A 46 21.25 -8.73 4.30
CA HIS A 46 19.86 -8.29 4.46
C HIS A 46 19.17 -8.02 3.12
N LEU A 47 19.87 -7.42 2.15
CA LEU A 47 19.31 -7.23 0.81
C LEU A 47 18.95 -8.58 0.16
N LEU A 48 19.79 -9.60 0.33
CA LEU A 48 19.49 -10.96 -0.14
C LEU A 48 18.35 -11.63 0.65
N SER A 49 18.22 -11.36 1.96
CA SER A 49 17.14 -11.95 2.77
C SER A 49 15.78 -11.32 2.54
N GLN A 50 15.75 -10.07 2.06
CA GLN A 50 14.55 -9.34 1.69
C GLN A 50 14.17 -9.53 0.20
N PHE A 51 14.61 -10.62 -0.42
CA PHE A 51 14.40 -10.87 -1.85
C PHE A 51 12.94 -10.78 -2.30
N HIS A 52 11.97 -11.13 -1.44
CA HIS A 52 10.55 -10.99 -1.75
C HIS A 52 10.12 -9.55 -2.09
N PHE A 53 10.86 -8.53 -1.61
CA PHE A 53 10.57 -7.13 -1.85
C PHE A 53 11.39 -6.51 -2.99
N LEU A 54 12.35 -7.25 -3.54
CA LEU A 54 13.22 -6.80 -4.61
C LEU A 54 12.83 -7.48 -5.92
N CYS A 55 13.02 -6.80 -7.05
CA CYS A 55 12.86 -7.44 -8.35
C CYS A 55 14.03 -8.39 -8.62
N ASP A 56 13.78 -9.42 -9.44
CA ASP A 56 14.80 -10.44 -9.79
C ASP A 56 16.06 -9.82 -10.39
N THR A 57 15.92 -8.75 -11.17
CA THR A 57 17.04 -7.99 -11.74
C THR A 57 17.92 -7.37 -10.65
N ALA A 58 17.33 -6.81 -9.61
CA ALA A 58 18.07 -6.22 -8.49
C ALA A 58 18.80 -7.31 -7.68
N ILE A 59 18.11 -8.41 -7.37
CA ILE A 59 18.70 -9.56 -6.64
C ILE A 59 19.85 -10.15 -7.44
N SER A 60 19.66 -10.36 -8.75
CA SER A 60 20.69 -10.87 -9.66
C SER A 60 21.91 -9.95 -9.71
N THR A 61 21.69 -8.63 -9.74
CA THR A 61 22.78 -7.64 -9.74
C THR A 61 23.58 -7.68 -8.44
N VAL A 62 22.93 -7.69 -7.27
CA VAL A 62 23.60 -7.80 -5.97
C VAL A 62 24.34 -9.13 -5.84
N THR A 63 23.72 -10.23 -6.26
CA THR A 63 24.32 -11.58 -6.23
C THR A 63 25.58 -11.66 -7.09
N LYS A 64 25.53 -11.09 -8.30
CA LYS A 64 26.68 -11.00 -9.21
C LYS A 64 27.79 -10.14 -8.62
N ALA A 65 27.45 -8.99 -8.02
CA ALA A 65 28.42 -8.11 -7.38
C ALA A 65 29.16 -8.83 -6.23
N ILE A 66 28.42 -9.51 -5.34
CA ILE A 66 29.01 -10.32 -4.25
C ILE A 66 29.92 -11.41 -4.81
N SER A 67 29.49 -12.13 -5.85
CA SER A 67 30.29 -13.18 -6.47
C SER A 67 31.54 -12.64 -7.17
N SER A 68 31.51 -11.41 -7.68
CA SER A 68 32.66 -10.76 -8.31
C SER A 68 33.74 -10.35 -7.31
N CYS A 69 33.37 -10.00 -6.08
CA CYS A 69 34.32 -9.72 -5.00
C CYS A 69 35.23 -10.92 -4.68
N LEU A 70 34.74 -12.15 -4.89
CA LEU A 70 35.57 -13.36 -4.75
C LEU A 70 36.53 -13.56 -5.93
N LYS A 71 36.06 -13.30 -7.16
CA LYS A 71 36.86 -13.55 -8.38
C LYS A 71 38.03 -12.58 -8.54
N SER A 72 37.89 -11.38 -7.98
CA SER A 72 38.92 -10.33 -8.08
C SER A 72 40.25 -10.73 -7.43
N VAL A 73 40.21 -11.68 -6.50
CA VAL A 73 41.36 -12.04 -5.65
C VAL A 73 41.70 -13.51 -5.90
N VAL A 74 42.45 -13.77 -6.97
CA VAL A 74 42.88 -15.13 -7.35
C VAL A 74 43.99 -15.66 -6.41
N VAL A 75 44.70 -14.75 -5.73
CA VAL A 75 45.79 -15.05 -4.78
C VAL A 75 45.73 -14.04 -3.63
N GLY A 76 44.72 -14.13 -2.77
CA GLY A 76 44.66 -13.28 -1.58
C GLY A 76 44.09 -14.01 -0.39
N THR A 77 44.21 -13.37 0.76
CA THR A 77 43.77 -13.94 2.04
C THR A 77 42.25 -13.77 2.21
N ASP A 78 41.66 -14.49 3.15
CA ASP A 78 40.25 -14.31 3.52
C ASP A 78 39.92 -12.86 3.93
N GLU A 79 40.93 -12.11 4.37
CA GLU A 79 40.82 -10.71 4.75
C GLU A 79 40.60 -9.80 3.53
N ASP A 80 41.25 -10.10 2.41
CA ASP A 80 41.11 -9.34 1.15
C ASP A 80 39.67 -9.46 0.61
N HIS A 81 39.12 -10.68 0.60
CA HIS A 81 37.73 -10.92 0.21
C HIS A 81 36.74 -10.18 1.11
N THR A 82 37.01 -10.18 2.42
CA THR A 82 36.20 -9.48 3.41
C THR A 82 36.24 -7.96 3.21
N GLU A 83 37.39 -7.41 2.82
CA GLU A 83 37.54 -5.99 2.52
C GLU A 83 36.78 -5.58 1.26
N GLU A 84 36.81 -6.39 0.20
CA GLU A 84 36.03 -6.12 -1.02
C GLU A 84 34.51 -6.16 -0.75
N LEU A 85 34.04 -7.11 0.08
CA LEU A 85 32.65 -7.14 0.52
C LEU A 85 32.28 -5.94 1.39
N ASN A 86 33.21 -5.48 2.24
CA ASN A 86 33.03 -4.26 3.03
C ASN A 86 32.84 -3.02 2.14
N LYS A 87 33.67 -2.86 1.10
CA LYS A 87 33.56 -1.76 0.12
C LYS A 87 32.22 -1.81 -0.63
N LEU A 88 31.77 -3.00 -1.06
CA LEU A 88 30.48 -3.17 -1.72
C LEU A 88 29.31 -2.82 -0.77
N GLY A 89 29.37 -3.27 0.48
CA GLY A 89 28.36 -2.92 1.48
C GLY A 89 28.34 -1.42 1.82
N GLU A 90 29.50 -0.78 1.83
CA GLU A 90 29.61 0.67 1.98
C GLU A 90 28.97 1.43 0.81
N TYR A 91 29.20 0.99 -0.42
CA TYR A 91 28.55 1.53 -1.61
C TYR A 91 27.02 1.46 -1.48
N CYS A 92 26.47 0.28 -1.13
CA CYS A 92 25.03 0.14 -0.88
C CYS A 92 24.54 1.07 0.25
N LYS A 93 25.29 1.21 1.35
CA LYS A 93 24.93 2.12 2.45
C LYS A 93 24.87 3.58 1.99
N ASN A 94 25.85 4.03 1.21
CA ASN A 94 26.06 5.43 0.85
C ASN A 94 25.25 5.88 -0.35
N ASP A 95 24.97 4.99 -1.31
CA ASP A 95 24.30 5.34 -2.56
C ASP A 95 22.86 4.83 -2.60
N LEU A 96 22.63 3.60 -2.13
CA LEU A 96 21.28 3.02 -2.12
C LEU A 96 20.47 3.46 -0.89
N LEU A 97 21.05 3.39 0.31
CA LEU A 97 20.30 3.60 1.56
C LEU A 97 20.33 5.05 2.07
N ARG A 98 21.30 5.86 1.63
CA ARG A 98 21.46 7.26 2.06
C ARG A 98 20.27 8.15 1.71
N PRO A 99 19.63 8.05 0.52
CA PRO A 99 18.43 8.84 0.23
C PRO A 99 17.35 8.63 1.29
N PHE A 100 17.14 7.38 1.73
CA PHE A 100 16.14 7.05 2.75
C PHE A 100 16.50 7.52 4.16
N ARG A 101 17.79 7.66 4.49
CA ARG A 101 18.23 8.23 5.78
C ARG A 101 18.05 9.73 5.89
N LYS A 102 18.25 10.47 4.79
CA LYS A 102 18.20 11.95 4.80
C LYS A 102 16.80 12.53 5.07
N PHE A 103 15.74 11.75 4.88
CA PHE A 103 14.37 12.17 5.20
C PHE A 103 14.08 12.29 6.71
N LYS A 104 15.04 11.97 7.59
CA LYS A 104 14.96 12.25 9.03
C LYS A 104 15.69 13.53 9.47
N GLY A 105 16.14 14.37 8.54
CA GLY A 105 16.64 15.70 8.89
C GLY A 105 15.55 16.52 9.59
N ARG A 106 15.95 17.46 10.46
CA ARG A 106 15.11 18.60 10.83
C ARG A 106 14.56 19.14 9.51
N THR A 107 13.23 19.25 9.35
CA THR A 107 12.64 20.03 8.26
C THR A 107 13.50 21.28 8.14
N PRO A 108 14.16 21.54 7.00
CA PRO A 108 15.17 22.58 6.89
C PRO A 108 14.60 23.83 7.56
N SER A 109 15.28 24.32 8.61
CA SER A 109 14.88 25.53 9.31
C SER A 109 14.70 26.57 8.23
N GLY A 110 13.47 27.06 8.04
CA GLY A 110 13.03 27.73 6.81
C GLY A 110 14.02 28.78 6.34
N GLY A 111 14.98 28.37 5.52
CA GLY A 111 15.85 29.27 4.81
C GLY A 111 14.98 29.83 3.70
N THR A 112 14.84 31.14 3.66
CA THR A 112 14.15 31.87 2.60
C THR A 112 14.74 31.37 1.28
N PRO A 113 14.03 30.50 0.53
CA PRO A 113 14.56 29.99 -0.71
C PRO A 113 14.76 31.19 -1.65
N PRO A 114 15.79 31.23 -2.52
CA PRO A 114 15.72 32.11 -3.68
C PRO A 114 14.39 31.77 -4.34
N SER A 115 13.47 32.74 -4.31
CA SER A 115 12.05 32.53 -4.54
C SER A 115 11.90 31.61 -5.74
N ARG A 116 11.51 30.36 -5.47
CA ARG A 116 11.01 29.46 -6.52
C ARG A 116 10.03 30.34 -7.30
N PRO A 117 10.19 30.53 -8.62
CA PRO A 117 9.25 31.35 -9.39
C PRO A 117 7.89 30.88 -8.94
N SER A 118 7.15 31.78 -8.31
CA SER A 118 5.92 31.42 -7.65
C SER A 118 5.12 30.72 -8.73
N PHE A 119 4.86 29.43 -8.52
CA PHE A 119 3.59 28.94 -9.02
C PHE A 119 2.62 29.90 -8.34
N GLU A 120 2.14 30.90 -9.09
CA GLU A 120 1.04 31.74 -8.68
C GLU A 120 -0.16 30.80 -8.62
N ILE A 121 -0.16 29.97 -7.58
CA ILE A 121 -1.33 29.25 -7.16
C ILE A 121 -2.20 30.39 -6.66
N THR A 122 -3.15 30.74 -7.51
CA THR A 122 -4.02 31.88 -7.25
C THR A 122 -4.72 31.65 -5.91
N LYS A 123 -5.09 32.72 -5.23
CA LYS A 123 -5.78 32.63 -3.93
C LYS A 123 -7.04 31.77 -4.06
N GLU A 124 -7.63 31.78 -5.25
CA GLU A 124 -8.75 30.97 -5.69
C GLU A 124 -8.39 29.48 -5.68
N GLN A 125 -7.26 29.07 -6.28
CA GLN A 125 -6.79 27.68 -6.25
C GLN A 125 -6.45 27.21 -4.82
N ILE A 126 -5.85 28.06 -3.99
CA ILE A 126 -5.59 27.72 -2.57
C ILE A 126 -6.91 27.56 -1.83
N ASN A 127 -7.87 28.47 -2.02
CA ASN A 127 -9.19 28.37 -1.39
C ASN A 127 -9.99 27.17 -1.91
N GLU A 128 -9.81 26.78 -3.16
CA GLU A 128 -10.38 25.55 -3.73
C GLU A 128 -9.75 24.30 -3.09
N MET A 129 -8.42 24.29 -2.88
CA MET A 129 -7.73 23.22 -2.15
C MET A 129 -8.06 23.19 -0.65
N LEU A 130 -8.37 24.34 -0.05
CA LEU A 130 -8.75 24.49 1.36
C LEU A 130 -10.27 24.42 1.59
N ALA A 131 -11.06 24.25 0.53
CA ALA A 131 -12.50 24.15 0.63
C ALA A 131 -12.88 23.00 1.58
N GLU A 132 -13.95 23.18 2.34
CA GLU A 132 -14.41 22.18 3.30
C GLU A 132 -14.60 20.84 2.57
N ALA A 133 -14.06 19.76 3.16
CA ALA A 133 -14.14 18.43 2.58
C ALA A 133 -15.60 18.11 2.24
N PRO A 134 -15.91 17.68 1.00
CA PRO A 134 -17.29 17.43 0.62
C PRO A 134 -17.91 16.40 1.54
N ARG A 135 -19.05 16.74 2.14
CA ARG A 135 -19.82 15.81 2.98
C ARG A 135 -20.63 14.81 2.16
N ASN A 136 -20.85 15.10 0.88
CA ASN A 136 -21.60 14.25 -0.02
C ASN A 136 -20.64 13.35 -0.82
N TYR A 137 -20.89 12.04 -0.79
CA TYR A 137 -20.14 11.02 -1.53
C TYR A 137 -20.09 11.33 -3.04
N SER A 138 -21.17 11.83 -3.64
CA SER A 138 -21.19 12.13 -5.08
C SER A 138 -20.22 13.25 -5.45
N THR A 139 -20.14 14.30 -4.63
CA THR A 139 -19.22 15.42 -4.82
C THR A 139 -17.78 14.98 -4.59
N LEU A 140 -17.56 14.17 -3.54
CA LEU A 140 -16.27 13.58 -3.25
C LEU A 140 -15.77 12.69 -4.41
N ARG A 141 -16.62 11.82 -4.95
CA ARG A 141 -16.31 10.97 -6.11
C ARG A 141 -15.86 11.83 -7.28
N LYS A 142 -16.63 12.87 -7.64
CA LYS A 142 -16.26 13.78 -8.75
C LYS A 142 -14.89 14.44 -8.56
N LEU A 143 -14.60 14.95 -7.36
CA LEU A 143 -13.31 15.59 -7.08
C LEU A 143 -12.14 14.61 -7.13
N VAL A 144 -12.32 13.42 -6.56
CA VAL A 144 -11.30 12.36 -6.57
C VAL A 144 -11.05 11.88 -8.00
N MET A 145 -12.11 11.62 -8.78
CA MET A 145 -12.00 11.24 -10.18
C MET A 145 -11.28 12.31 -11.00
N LYS A 146 -11.65 13.59 -10.85
CA LYS A 146 -10.98 14.70 -11.54
C LYS A 146 -9.49 14.79 -11.20
N ARG A 147 -9.10 14.50 -9.95
CA ARG A 147 -7.68 14.52 -9.52
C ARG A 147 -6.84 13.45 -10.21
N GLU A 148 -7.42 12.28 -10.45
CA GLU A 148 -6.73 11.12 -11.04
C GLU A 148 -7.05 10.96 -12.54
N ASP A 149 -7.50 12.03 -13.21
CA ASP A 149 -7.87 12.03 -14.63
C ASP A 149 -8.90 10.95 -14.99
N TYR A 150 -9.86 10.73 -14.09
CA TYR A 150 -10.94 9.73 -14.20
C TYR A 150 -10.42 8.29 -14.39
N ARG A 151 -9.20 8.02 -13.94
CA ARG A 151 -8.56 6.70 -14.02
C ARG A 151 -8.27 6.13 -12.65
N CYS A 152 -8.24 4.80 -12.55
CA CYS A 152 -7.74 4.14 -11.36
C CYS A 152 -6.24 4.45 -11.18
N ILE A 153 -5.85 4.89 -9.97
CA ILE A 153 -4.44 5.23 -9.66
C ILE A 153 -3.50 4.02 -9.84
N VAL A 154 -4.04 2.81 -9.67
CA VAL A 154 -3.27 1.56 -9.75
C VAL A 154 -3.22 1.05 -11.19
N THR A 155 -4.38 0.81 -11.79
CA THR A 155 -4.47 0.11 -13.09
C THR A 155 -4.53 1.03 -14.28
N ARG A 156 -4.71 2.34 -14.08
CA ARG A 156 -4.89 3.35 -15.13
C ARG A 156 -6.12 3.17 -16.03
N ILE A 157 -7.00 2.21 -15.71
CA ILE A 157 -8.30 1.98 -16.36
C ILE A 157 -9.21 3.19 -16.13
N ALA A 158 -9.91 3.64 -17.18
CA ALA A 158 -10.81 4.79 -17.14
C ALA A 158 -12.20 4.43 -16.57
N ASP A 159 -12.87 5.40 -15.95
CA ASP A 159 -14.23 5.25 -15.42
C ASP A 159 -15.28 5.22 -16.54
N LEU A 160 -16.15 4.20 -16.50
CA LEU A 160 -17.21 3.98 -17.49
C LEU A 160 -18.18 5.14 -17.62
N ASP A 161 -18.64 5.68 -16.49
CA ASP A 161 -19.62 6.78 -16.51
C ASP A 161 -19.01 8.01 -17.20
N PHE A 162 -17.74 8.29 -16.90
CA PHE A 162 -17.00 9.40 -17.51
C PHE A 162 -16.75 9.21 -19.01
N ILE A 163 -16.30 8.03 -19.45
CA ILE A 163 -16.04 7.77 -20.86
C ILE A 163 -17.33 7.88 -21.68
N GLN A 164 -18.46 7.37 -21.20
CA GLN A 164 -19.75 7.52 -21.88
C GLN A 164 -20.17 8.99 -22.03
N GLU A 165 -19.98 9.82 -21.00
CA GLU A 165 -20.25 11.26 -21.07
C GLU A 165 -19.29 11.98 -22.04
N PHE A 166 -18.01 11.60 -22.04
CA PHE A 166 -16.99 12.14 -22.94
C PHE A 166 -17.29 11.82 -24.41
N GLU A 167 -17.60 10.56 -24.73
CA GLU A 167 -17.96 10.13 -26.09
C GLU A 167 -19.24 10.81 -26.57
N SER A 168 -20.24 10.94 -25.70
CA SER A 168 -21.51 11.62 -26.02
C SER A 168 -21.31 13.12 -26.30
N SER A 169 -20.38 13.77 -25.62
CA SER A 169 -20.15 15.22 -25.74
C SER A 169 -19.20 15.59 -26.88
N THR A 170 -18.20 14.76 -27.17
CA THR A 170 -17.16 15.05 -28.17
C THR A 170 -17.37 14.31 -29.48
N GLY A 171 -18.11 13.20 -29.49
CA GLY A 171 -18.22 12.28 -30.62
C GLY A 171 -16.95 11.46 -30.88
N GLN A 172 -15.90 11.62 -30.07
CA GLN A 172 -14.66 10.87 -30.20
C GLN A 172 -14.73 9.59 -29.37
N LEU A 173 -14.54 8.44 -30.00
CA LEU A 173 -14.47 7.15 -29.31
C LEU A 173 -13.19 7.04 -28.47
N TYR A 174 -13.30 6.52 -27.26
CA TYR A 174 -12.16 6.27 -26.39
C TYR A 174 -11.49 4.94 -26.73
N GLU A 175 -10.20 5.00 -27.06
CA GLU A 175 -9.39 3.82 -27.36
C GLU A 175 -8.65 3.37 -26.09
N GLY A 176 -9.29 2.53 -25.28
CA GLY A 176 -8.71 1.98 -24.06
C GLY A 176 -9.69 1.15 -23.24
N THR A 177 -9.18 0.47 -22.20
CA THR A 177 -10.02 -0.32 -21.30
C THR A 177 -10.80 0.58 -20.35
N VAL A 178 -12.09 0.28 -20.19
CA VAL A 178 -13.04 1.06 -19.41
C VAL A 178 -13.74 0.15 -18.40
N GLU A 179 -13.82 0.57 -17.14
CA GLU A 179 -14.54 -0.16 -16.09
C GLU A 179 -15.28 0.80 -15.15
N SER A 180 -16.27 0.31 -14.42
CA SER A 180 -16.93 1.09 -13.37
C SER A 180 -16.01 1.21 -12.15
N LEU A 181 -15.63 2.45 -11.78
CA LEU A 181 -14.73 2.70 -10.67
C LEU A 181 -15.48 3.16 -9.42
N GLU A 182 -15.05 2.65 -8.26
CA GLU A 182 -15.57 3.08 -6.95
C GLU A 182 -14.52 3.87 -6.17
N CYS A 183 -14.98 4.85 -5.40
CA CYS A 183 -14.12 5.51 -4.43
C CYS A 183 -14.06 4.68 -3.15
N CYS A 184 -12.85 4.34 -2.71
CA CYS A 184 -12.60 3.74 -1.41
C CYS A 184 -11.92 4.75 -0.48
N HIS A 185 -12.32 4.73 0.79
CA HIS A 185 -11.64 5.51 1.81
C HIS A 185 -10.32 4.83 2.17
N ILE A 186 -9.24 5.61 2.30
CA ILE A 186 -7.95 5.08 2.77
C ILE A 186 -8.03 4.73 4.27
N PHE A 187 -8.83 5.49 5.02
CA PHE A 187 -9.16 5.22 6.42
C PHE A 187 -10.65 4.99 6.54
N ALA A 188 -11.07 3.94 7.26
CA ALA A 188 -12.47 3.70 7.51
C ALA A 188 -13.12 4.94 8.14
N GLU A 189 -14.34 5.29 7.72
CA GLU A 189 -15.06 6.47 8.24
C GLU A 189 -15.23 6.42 9.77
N SER A 190 -15.30 5.19 10.32
CA SER A 190 -15.40 4.91 11.75
C SER A 190 -14.11 5.13 12.55
N THR A 191 -12.98 5.49 11.93
CA THR A 191 -11.69 5.58 12.64
C THR A 191 -11.68 6.78 13.61
N PRO A 192 -11.68 6.57 14.93
CA PRO A 192 -11.89 7.63 15.93
C PRO A 192 -10.71 8.61 16.05
N ILE A 193 -9.58 8.31 15.39
CA ILE A 193 -8.31 9.04 15.49
C ILE A 193 -8.38 10.39 14.75
N LEU A 194 -9.30 10.56 13.80
CA LEU A 194 -9.43 11.78 13.00
C LEU A 194 -10.55 12.70 13.52
N LYS A 195 -10.40 13.18 14.76
CA LYS A 195 -11.26 14.25 15.32
C LYS A 195 -10.98 15.63 14.71
N ARG A 196 -9.95 15.77 13.88
CA ARG A 196 -9.72 17.00 13.10
C ARG A 196 -10.42 16.88 11.74
N PRO A 197 -11.32 17.82 11.39
CA PRO A 197 -12.10 17.75 10.14
C PRO A 197 -11.25 17.71 8.86
N ARG A 198 -9.98 18.14 8.93
CA ARG A 198 -9.09 18.32 7.77
C ARG A 198 -8.38 17.05 7.26
N LEU A 199 -8.47 15.93 7.97
CA LEU A 199 -7.81 14.68 7.58
C LEU A 199 -8.79 13.56 7.20
N ARG A 200 -10.11 13.84 7.24
CA ARG A 200 -11.16 12.82 7.12
C ARG A 200 -11.32 12.22 5.72
N THR A 201 -10.69 12.78 4.68
CA THR A 201 -11.07 12.40 3.32
C THR A 201 -9.87 12.29 2.39
N ILE A 202 -8.93 11.41 2.73
CA ILE A 202 -8.08 10.83 1.69
C ILE A 202 -8.84 9.62 1.14
N CYS A 203 -9.36 9.77 -0.08
CA CYS A 203 -9.96 8.69 -0.85
C CYS A 203 -9.06 8.34 -2.04
N SER A 204 -9.06 7.06 -2.38
CA SER A 204 -8.43 6.50 -3.57
C SER A 204 -9.49 5.86 -4.46
N ILE A 205 -9.19 5.71 -5.74
CA ILE A 205 -10.08 5.05 -6.70
C ILE A 205 -9.69 3.58 -6.77
N ARG A 206 -10.66 2.69 -6.65
CA ARG A 206 -10.48 1.24 -6.72
C ARG A 206 -11.47 0.64 -7.71
N LEU A 207 -11.01 -0.39 -8.43
CA LEU A 207 -11.86 -1.20 -9.29
C LEU A 207 -12.87 -1.97 -8.44
N ARG A 208 -14.15 -1.98 -8.87
CA ARG A 208 -15.14 -2.89 -8.31
C ARG A 208 -14.83 -4.30 -8.81
N CYS A 209 -14.16 -5.10 -7.99
CA CYS A 209 -14.04 -6.54 -8.26
C CYS A 209 -15.36 -7.21 -7.83
N GLY A 210 -16.17 -7.66 -8.79
CA GLY A 210 -17.31 -8.53 -8.48
C GLY A 210 -16.82 -9.82 -7.84
N PHE A 211 -17.35 -10.15 -6.65
CA PHE A 211 -17.07 -11.41 -5.98
C PHE A 211 -18.16 -12.42 -6.37
N GLU A 212 -17.86 -13.31 -7.30
CA GLU A 212 -18.69 -14.50 -7.53
C GLU A 212 -18.05 -15.65 -6.76
N SER A 213 -18.76 -16.17 -5.75
CA SER A 213 -18.30 -17.32 -4.98
C SER A 213 -18.41 -18.58 -5.84
N ALA A 214 -17.32 -18.98 -6.49
CA ALA A 214 -17.21 -20.31 -7.06
C ALA A 214 -16.60 -21.25 -6.02
N GLU A 215 -17.40 -22.17 -5.48
CA GLU A 215 -16.88 -23.34 -4.76
C GLU A 215 -16.08 -24.19 -5.75
N THR A 216 -14.76 -24.13 -5.66
CA THR A 216 -13.86 -24.95 -6.48
C THR A 216 -13.18 -25.99 -5.61
N THR A 217 -13.56 -27.24 -5.80
CA THR A 217 -12.91 -28.43 -5.25
C THR A 217 -11.81 -28.87 -6.21
N SER A 218 -10.66 -28.19 -6.19
CA SER A 218 -9.45 -28.70 -6.85
C SER A 218 -8.18 -28.05 -6.30
N THR A 219 -7.15 -28.87 -6.13
CA THR A 219 -5.79 -28.50 -5.70
C THR A 219 -5.18 -27.43 -6.62
N PRO A 220 -4.56 -26.36 -6.09
CA PRO A 220 -4.00 -25.30 -6.93
C PRO A 220 -2.61 -25.67 -7.45
N ASP A 221 -2.50 -25.90 -8.76
CA ASP A 221 -1.22 -25.85 -9.47
C ASP A 221 -0.79 -24.39 -9.70
N LEU A 222 0.47 -24.10 -9.38
CA LEU A 222 1.08 -22.77 -9.39
C LEU A 222 1.61 -22.41 -10.78
N LEU A 223 0.82 -21.69 -11.58
CA LEU A 223 1.29 -20.88 -12.70
C LEU A 223 0.51 -19.55 -12.78
N GLY A 224 1.10 -18.46 -12.30
CA GLY A 224 0.63 -17.10 -12.57
C GLY A 224 1.43 -16.44 -13.69
N SER A 225 0.76 -15.80 -14.65
CA SER A 225 1.40 -15.02 -15.72
C SER A 225 1.77 -13.61 -15.24
N SER A 226 2.63 -12.90 -15.98
CA SER A 226 3.05 -11.50 -15.71
C SER A 226 1.90 -10.49 -15.61
N THR A 227 0.71 -10.86 -16.09
CA THR A 227 -0.48 -10.01 -16.17
C THR A 227 -1.55 -10.37 -15.14
N THR A 228 -1.35 -11.42 -14.33
CA THR A 228 -2.38 -11.89 -13.39
C THR A 228 -1.80 -12.23 -12.02
N ALA A 229 -2.29 -11.58 -10.97
CA ALA A 229 -1.91 -11.81 -9.58
C ALA A 229 -3.11 -12.35 -8.79
N TRP A 230 -2.87 -13.30 -7.89
CA TRP A 230 -3.91 -13.87 -7.04
C TRP A 230 -3.55 -13.70 -5.57
N ALA A 231 -4.54 -13.45 -4.72
CA ALA A 231 -4.40 -13.47 -3.28
C ALA A 231 -5.53 -14.33 -2.68
N SER A 232 -5.15 -15.39 -1.95
CA SER A 232 -6.10 -16.22 -1.21
C SER A 232 -6.22 -15.75 0.23
N TRP A 233 -7.44 -15.68 0.77
CA TRP A 233 -7.71 -15.42 2.18
C TRP A 233 -8.87 -16.29 2.66
N GLY A 234 -8.60 -17.25 3.55
CA GLY A 234 -9.58 -18.28 3.94
C GLY A 234 -10.01 -19.12 2.74
N GLN A 235 -11.31 -19.24 2.51
CA GLN A 235 -11.90 -19.90 1.33
C GLN A 235 -12.04 -18.99 0.10
N ALA A 236 -11.63 -17.72 0.21
CA ALA A 236 -11.85 -16.73 -0.83
C ALA A 236 -10.56 -16.51 -1.65
N MET A 237 -10.67 -16.53 -2.98
CA MET A 237 -9.58 -16.22 -3.90
C MET A 237 -9.89 -14.91 -4.62
N VAL A 238 -8.99 -13.93 -4.54
CA VAL A 238 -9.12 -12.65 -5.25
C VAL A 238 -8.10 -12.61 -6.36
N THR A 239 -8.59 -12.44 -7.58
CA THR A 239 -7.79 -12.48 -8.81
C THR A 239 -7.73 -11.09 -9.44
N PHE A 240 -6.53 -10.53 -9.56
CA PHE A 240 -6.25 -9.26 -10.23
C PHE A 240 -5.65 -9.53 -11.60
N ARG A 241 -6.24 -8.98 -12.65
CA ARG A 241 -5.70 -9.04 -14.00
C ARG A 241 -5.37 -7.63 -14.46
N SER A 242 -4.18 -7.42 -15.04
CA SER A 242 -3.89 -6.17 -15.73
C SER A 242 -4.83 -6.05 -16.92
N ALA A 243 -5.46 -4.88 -17.07
CA ALA A 243 -6.26 -4.55 -18.24
C ALA A 243 -5.40 -4.22 -19.47
N ASP A 244 -4.11 -3.98 -19.26
CA ASP A 244 -3.13 -3.69 -20.29
C ASP A 244 -2.09 -4.82 -20.26
N PRO A 245 -1.96 -5.62 -21.35
CA PRO A 245 -1.03 -6.73 -21.40
C PRO A 245 0.44 -6.29 -21.37
N ASP A 246 0.73 -5.03 -21.72
CA ASP A 246 2.06 -4.46 -21.80
C ASP A 246 2.45 -3.69 -20.53
N LEU A 247 1.46 -3.35 -19.67
CA LEU A 247 1.69 -2.74 -18.36
C LEU A 247 1.75 -3.82 -17.27
N PRO A 248 2.92 -4.06 -16.62
CA PRO A 248 2.97 -4.96 -15.49
C PRO A 248 2.13 -4.40 -14.33
N LEU A 249 1.40 -5.28 -13.64
CA LEU A 249 0.68 -4.90 -12.42
C LEU A 249 1.62 -4.14 -11.47
N LEU A 250 1.08 -3.13 -10.79
CA LEU A 250 1.77 -2.46 -9.68
C LEU A 250 2.38 -3.52 -8.78
N ASN A 251 3.66 -3.35 -8.44
CA ASN A 251 4.49 -4.35 -7.74
C ASN A 251 3.61 -5.20 -6.80
N PRO A 252 3.51 -6.53 -7.01
CA PRO A 252 2.61 -7.40 -6.26
C PRO A 252 2.80 -7.28 -4.73
N GLU A 253 3.95 -6.79 -4.27
CA GLU A 253 4.20 -6.45 -2.87
C GLU A 253 3.49 -5.17 -2.39
N TYR A 254 3.32 -4.16 -3.23
CA TYR A 254 2.50 -2.99 -2.91
C TYR A 254 1.03 -3.40 -2.73
N LEU A 255 0.55 -4.29 -3.59
CA LEU A 255 -0.78 -4.91 -3.45
C LEU A 255 -0.86 -5.77 -2.18
N ARG A 256 0.16 -6.57 -1.85
CA ARG A 256 0.21 -7.33 -0.59
C ARG A 256 0.24 -6.45 0.65
N ILE A 257 0.97 -5.34 0.67
CA ILE A 257 1.00 -4.40 1.82
C ILE A 257 -0.37 -3.74 2.00
N LEU A 258 -1.01 -3.32 0.90
CA LEU A 258 -2.38 -2.80 0.92
C LEU A 258 -3.38 -3.85 1.42
N MET A 259 -3.24 -5.10 0.97
CA MET A 259 -4.11 -6.23 1.36
C MET A 259 -3.90 -6.68 2.80
N ARG A 260 -2.65 -6.75 3.29
CA ARG A 260 -2.34 -7.11 4.67
C ARG A 260 -2.88 -6.06 5.64
N ARG A 261 -2.74 -4.78 5.31
CA ARG A 261 -3.36 -3.70 6.09
C ARG A 261 -4.88 -3.71 6.05
N ALA A 262 -5.49 -4.04 4.90
CA ALA A 262 -6.94 -4.20 4.81
C ALA A 262 -7.44 -5.40 5.64
N ALA A 263 -6.71 -6.52 5.65
CA ALA A 263 -7.07 -7.73 6.40
C ALA A 263 -6.91 -7.55 7.93
N GLU A 264 -5.85 -6.88 8.38
CA GLU A 264 -5.65 -6.51 9.79
C GLU A 264 -6.80 -5.64 10.34
N TRP A 265 -7.51 -4.92 9.45
CA TRP A 265 -8.64 -4.07 9.82
C TRP A 265 -9.97 -4.81 9.85
N CYS A 266 -10.10 -5.91 9.11
CA CYS A 266 -11.27 -6.80 9.14
C CYS A 266 -11.28 -7.73 10.37
N THR A 267 -10.15 -7.92 11.05
CA THR A 267 -10.01 -8.82 12.21
C THR A 267 -10.15 -8.13 13.58
N PHE A 268 -10.99 -7.10 13.71
CA PHE A 268 -11.36 -6.58 15.04
C PHE A 268 -12.47 -7.48 15.64
N PRO A 269 -12.25 -8.14 16.80
CA PRO A 269 -13.22 -9.06 17.36
C PRO A 269 -14.36 -8.27 18.03
N GLY A 270 -15.60 -8.43 17.55
CA GLY A 270 -16.74 -7.78 18.22
C GLY A 270 -18.13 -7.99 17.63
N HIS A 271 -18.30 -8.37 16.36
CA HIS A 271 -19.65 -8.61 15.83
C HIS A 271 -19.68 -9.81 14.87
N LEU A 272 -20.27 -10.91 15.35
CA LEU A 272 -20.86 -11.93 14.49
C LEU A 272 -22.03 -11.30 13.74
N ILE A 273 -21.82 -10.94 12.47
CA ILE A 273 -22.93 -10.75 11.54
C ILE A 273 -23.18 -12.11 10.88
N SER A 274 -24.09 -12.88 11.50
CA SER A 274 -24.69 -14.05 10.88
C SER A 274 -25.67 -13.57 9.80
N SER A 275 -25.41 -13.94 8.55
CA SER A 275 -26.28 -13.82 7.39
C SER A 275 -26.60 -12.39 6.90
N MET A 276 -26.28 -12.13 5.63
CA MET A 276 -26.86 -11.04 4.87
C MET A 276 -27.64 -11.67 3.71
N THR A 277 -28.96 -11.77 3.88
CA THR A 277 -29.89 -12.23 2.83
C THR A 277 -29.96 -11.21 1.71
N TRP A 278 -29.69 -11.67 0.49
CA TRP A 278 -29.89 -10.94 -0.76
C TRP A 278 -31.40 -10.85 -1.06
N ARG A 279 -31.96 -9.64 -1.22
CA ARG A 279 -33.26 -9.43 -1.89
C ARG A 279 -33.00 -8.68 -3.19
N GLY A 280 -33.15 -9.39 -4.31
CA GLY A 280 -33.16 -8.82 -5.65
C GLY A 280 -34.39 -7.93 -5.85
N ILE A 281 -34.16 -6.76 -6.43
CA ILE A 281 -35.20 -5.83 -6.87
C ILE A 281 -35.69 -6.30 -8.25
N TRP A 282 -36.96 -6.67 -8.33
CA TRP A 282 -37.72 -6.84 -9.58
C TRP A 282 -38.57 -5.59 -9.80
N SER A 283 -38.74 -5.16 -11.04
CA SER A 283 -39.46 -3.95 -11.48
C SER A 283 -40.40 -4.34 -12.65
N PRO A 284 -41.42 -3.54 -13.06
CA PRO A 284 -42.66 -3.24 -12.32
C PRO A 284 -43.97 -3.50 -13.14
N SER A 285 -45.12 -3.23 -12.49
CA SER A 285 -46.48 -2.84 -12.98
C SER A 285 -47.63 -3.87 -12.79
N PRO A 286 -48.92 -3.44 -12.75
CA PRO A 286 -49.53 -2.24 -12.18
C PRO A 286 -50.58 -2.53 -11.07
N THR A 287 -51.03 -1.45 -10.42
CA THR A 287 -51.93 -1.33 -9.23
C THR A 287 -53.28 -2.09 -9.27
N PRO A 288 -53.98 -2.29 -8.13
CA PRO A 288 -54.91 -1.26 -7.63
C PRO A 288 -55.02 -1.07 -6.09
N ARG A 289 -54.97 0.20 -5.67
CA ARG A 289 -55.92 0.94 -4.78
C ARG A 289 -56.56 0.18 -3.59
N TRP A 290 -56.26 0.53 -2.33
CA TRP A 290 -57.21 0.62 -1.18
C TRP A 290 -56.69 1.55 -0.05
N LYS A 291 -57.62 1.97 0.82
CA LYS A 291 -57.71 3.21 1.63
C LYS A 291 -56.99 3.26 3.00
N ARG A 292 -56.66 4.49 3.42
CA ARG A 292 -56.67 5.14 4.78
C ARG A 292 -56.59 4.26 6.05
N ARG A 293 -55.70 4.65 6.98
CA ARG A 293 -56.10 5.24 8.29
C ARG A 293 -54.95 5.97 9.00
N ASN A 294 -55.32 7.09 9.61
CA ASN A 294 -54.54 7.90 10.56
C ASN A 294 -54.45 7.19 11.92
N SER A 295 -53.38 7.44 12.67
CA SER A 295 -53.49 7.76 14.10
C SER A 295 -52.20 8.38 14.63
N SER A 296 -52.36 9.62 15.09
CA SER A 296 -51.50 10.40 15.98
C SER A 296 -51.44 9.82 17.40
N GLU A 297 -50.34 10.08 18.13
CA GLU A 297 -50.24 10.45 19.57
C GLU A 297 -48.76 10.37 19.98
N ARG A 298 -48.01 11.44 20.29
CA ARG A 298 -47.98 12.33 21.49
C ARG A 298 -47.87 11.60 22.84
N CYS A 299 -46.68 11.65 23.47
CA CYS A 299 -46.39 12.34 24.76
C CYS A 299 -45.07 11.85 25.44
N MET A 300 -44.23 12.81 25.83
CA MET A 300 -43.14 12.75 26.83
C MET A 300 -43.72 13.03 28.26
N PRO A 301 -42.93 13.31 29.34
CA PRO A 301 -41.82 12.59 29.99
C PRO A 301 -42.02 12.52 31.54
N ILE A 302 -41.22 11.73 32.29
CA ILE A 302 -41.15 11.86 33.77
C ILE A 302 -39.70 11.76 34.30
N TRP A 303 -39.44 12.59 35.31
CA TRP A 303 -38.21 12.94 36.02
C TRP A 303 -37.72 11.96 37.12
N ARG A 304 -36.44 12.10 37.49
CA ARG A 304 -35.85 12.44 38.84
C ARG A 304 -34.60 11.58 39.17
N THR A 305 -33.39 12.13 39.31
CA THR A 305 -32.69 12.91 40.38
C THR A 305 -32.04 12.12 41.53
N LEU A 306 -30.78 12.50 41.81
CA LEU A 306 -29.97 12.42 43.07
C LEU A 306 -29.44 11.01 43.45
N LEU A 307 -28.20 10.78 43.89
CA LEU A 307 -27.33 11.52 44.82
C LEU A 307 -25.83 11.27 44.55
N LEU A 308 -25.02 12.33 44.68
CA LEU A 308 -23.61 12.29 45.12
C LEU A 308 -23.57 12.40 46.66
N PRO A 309 -22.48 11.97 47.30
CA PRO A 309 -21.81 12.87 48.23
C PRO A 309 -20.30 13.01 47.97
N LYS A 310 -19.85 14.26 48.12
CA LYS A 310 -18.46 14.71 48.30
C LYS A 310 -17.97 14.40 49.73
N LEU A 311 -16.64 14.42 49.88
CA LEU A 311 -15.78 14.88 51.00
C LEU A 311 -14.69 13.81 51.25
N ALA A 312 -13.42 14.10 51.52
CA ALA A 312 -12.55 15.28 51.56
C ALA A 312 -11.12 14.74 51.85
N PRO A 313 -10.05 15.55 51.84
CA PRO A 313 -8.68 15.11 51.59
C PRO A 313 -7.86 14.89 52.88
N THR A 314 -6.71 14.22 52.71
CA THR A 314 -5.48 14.34 53.50
C THR A 314 -4.29 14.23 52.57
#